data_AF-A0A1I7VXI8-F1
#
_entry.id   AF-A0A1I7VXI8-F1
#
_cell.length_a   1.000
_cell.length_b   1.000
_cell.length_c   1.000
_cell.angle_alpha   90.00
_cell.angle_beta   90.00
_cell.angle_gamma   90.00
#
_symmetry.space_group_name_H-M   'P 1'
#
loop_
_entity.id
_entity.type
_entity.pdbx_description
1 polymer ?
#
loop_
_entity_poly.entity_id
_entity_poly.type
_entity_poly.pdbx_seq_one_letter_code
_entity_poly.pdbx_strand_id
1 'polypeptide(L)'
;MGLLAEEEIQSPEVITLIDVTRFSSLLKLTKTILYVLRFIAKISKDKIKNLKDFSRDNFTYKEYEKTTQLLVRMAQSSITQKEIEHWGLRKDQNGIWRCVGRLRRMMPQIEDFPYFIKKGKLAELIVKYYHENSFHASVHYTWTKMRQRYWIPHGRAYIKKILRKICRGCAMWVVTPFEQPDFPPYPTARITATRPFEITGVDLFGQL
;
A
#
# COMPACT_ATOMS: atom_id res chain seq x y z
N MET A 1 4.81 -46.11 -27.83
CA MET A 1 4.86 -44.63 -27.89
C MET A 1 3.72 -44.12 -27.01
N GLY A 2 3.95 -43.89 -25.71
CA GLY A 2 4.44 -42.61 -25.17
C GLY A 2 3.24 -41.67 -24.98
N LEU A 3 2.42 -41.87 -23.94
CA LEU A 3 2.47 -41.11 -22.67
C LEU A 3 2.76 -39.62 -22.87
N LEU A 4 1.72 -38.80 -22.87
CA LEU A 4 1.65 -37.53 -22.13
C LEU A 4 0.17 -37.27 -21.82
N ALA A 5 -0.31 -37.86 -20.73
CA ALA A 5 -1.45 -37.30 -20.03
C ALA A 5 -0.99 -35.92 -19.54
N GLU A 6 -1.60 -34.88 -20.09
CA GLU A 6 -1.50 -33.53 -19.52
C GLU A 6 -2.13 -33.60 -18.14
N GLU A 7 -1.31 -33.86 -17.13
CA GLU A 7 -1.71 -33.70 -15.73
C GLU A 7 -2.02 -32.22 -15.55
N GLU A 8 -3.32 -31.90 -15.56
CA GLU A 8 -3.85 -30.64 -15.07
C GLU A 8 -3.27 -30.42 -13.67
N ILE A 9 -2.32 -29.50 -13.59
CA ILE A 9 -1.78 -29.02 -12.33
C ILE A 9 -2.94 -28.36 -11.60
N GLN A 10 -3.61 -29.11 -10.72
CA GLN A 10 -4.57 -28.59 -9.78
C GLN A 10 -3.87 -27.46 -9.00
N SER A 11 -4.23 -26.22 -9.34
CA SER A 11 -3.76 -25.06 -8.60
C SER A 11 -4.14 -25.27 -7.14
N PRO A 12 -3.18 -25.26 -6.19
CA PRO A 12 -3.50 -25.51 -4.79
C PRO A 12 -4.56 -24.49 -4.36
N GLU A 13 -5.67 -24.98 -3.83
CA GLU A 13 -6.76 -24.13 -3.33
C GLU A 13 -6.16 -22.99 -2.50
N VAL A 14 -6.33 -21.77 -2.99
CA VAL A 14 -5.82 -20.59 -2.31
C VAL A 14 -6.69 -20.41 -1.07
N ILE A 15 -6.24 -20.97 0.05
CA ILE A 15 -6.88 -20.73 1.34
C ILE A 15 -6.67 -19.23 1.65
N THR A 16 -7.67 -18.42 1.30
CA THR A 16 -7.70 -17.01 1.65
C THR A 16 -8.04 -16.91 3.14
N LEU A 17 -7.00 -16.93 3.99
CA LEU A 17 -7.16 -16.81 5.45
C LEU A 17 -7.92 -15.53 5.85
N ILE A 18 -7.74 -14.45 5.08
CA ILE A 18 -8.37 -13.17 5.34
C ILE A 18 -8.55 -12.39 4.03
N ASP A 19 -9.66 -11.67 3.92
CA ASP A 19 -9.89 -10.74 2.82
C ASP A 19 -9.22 -9.39 3.13
N VAL A 20 -8.16 -9.08 2.37
CA VAL A 20 -7.37 -7.86 2.50
C VAL A 20 -8.17 -6.61 2.12
N THR A 21 -9.21 -6.74 1.28
CA THR A 21 -10.03 -5.61 0.81
C THR A 21 -10.78 -4.90 1.93
N ARG A 22 -11.10 -5.63 3.01
CA ARG A 22 -11.80 -5.12 4.20
C ARG A 22 -10.96 -4.16 5.05
N PHE A 23 -9.67 -4.00 4.75
CA PHE A 23 -8.75 -3.20 5.55
C PHE A 23 -8.36 -1.90 4.87
N SER A 24 -8.23 -0.84 5.68
CA SER A 24 -7.80 0.50 5.26
C SER A 24 -6.42 0.90 5.80
N SER A 25 -5.79 0.04 6.61
CA SER A 25 -4.48 0.23 7.23
C SER A 25 -3.71 -1.08 7.25
N LEU A 26 -2.44 -1.04 6.84
CA LEU A 26 -1.54 -2.20 6.91
C LEU A 26 -1.35 -2.65 8.37
N LEU A 27 -1.16 -1.71 9.30
CA LEU A 27 -0.96 -2.03 10.72
C LEU A 27 -2.18 -2.73 11.33
N LYS A 28 -3.40 -2.31 10.95
CA LYS A 28 -4.62 -2.99 11.40
C LYS A 28 -4.67 -4.42 10.87
N LEU A 29 -4.42 -4.60 9.57
CA LEU A 29 -4.37 -5.92 8.93
C LEU A 29 -3.32 -6.85 9.59
N THR A 30 -2.10 -6.35 9.80
CA THR A 30 -1.04 -7.15 10.43
C THR A 30 -1.38 -7.50 11.86
N LYS A 31 -1.92 -6.56 12.64
CA LYS A 31 -2.34 -6.83 14.03
C LYS A 31 -3.48 -7.83 14.10
N THR A 32 -4.49 -7.73 13.23
CA THR A 32 -5.59 -8.71 13.22
C THR A 32 -5.10 -10.11 12.91
N ILE A 33 -4.20 -10.27 11.94
CA ILE A 33 -3.61 -11.58 11.62
C ILE A 33 -2.77 -12.08 12.79
N LEU A 34 -1.98 -11.22 13.43
CA LEU A 34 -1.20 -11.59 14.62
C LEU A 34 -2.09 -12.15 15.74
N TYR A 35 -3.21 -11.51 16.04
CA TYR A 35 -4.16 -12.01 17.03
C TYR A 35 -4.79 -13.34 16.60
N VAL A 36 -5.17 -13.50 15.33
CA VAL A 36 -5.69 -14.75 14.78
C VAL A 36 -4.66 -15.87 14.89
N LEU A 37 -3.41 -15.63 14.51
CA LEU A 37 -2.34 -16.62 14.61
C LEU A 37 -2.04 -17.00 16.06
N ARG A 38 -2.04 -16.02 16.98
CA ARG A 38 -1.91 -16.27 18.43
C ARG A 38 -3.05 -17.13 18.97
N PHE A 39 -4.27 -16.88 18.52
CA PHE A 39 -5.44 -17.67 18.90
C PHE A 39 -5.34 -19.11 18.39
N ILE A 40 -4.99 -19.30 17.11
CA ILE A 40 -4.78 -20.63 16.52
C ILE A 40 -3.65 -21.37 17.24
N ALA A 41 -2.54 -20.68 17.54
CA ALA A 41 -1.43 -21.25 18.31
C ALA A 41 -1.91 -21.82 19.65
N LYS A 42 -2.67 -21.03 20.42
CA LYS A 42 -3.25 -21.44 21.71
C LYS A 42 -4.18 -22.65 21.59
N ILE A 43 -5.06 -22.67 20.60
CA ILE A 43 -6.03 -23.78 20.42
C ILE A 43 -5.35 -25.05 19.91
N SER A 44 -4.35 -24.90 19.03
CA SER A 44 -3.68 -26.04 18.41
C SER A 44 -2.90 -26.90 19.39
N LYS A 45 -2.64 -26.44 20.63
CA LYS A 45 -1.87 -27.14 21.67
C LYS A 45 -0.60 -27.78 21.10
N ASP A 46 0.19 -26.97 20.39
CA ASP A 46 1.48 -27.38 19.79
C ASP A 46 1.41 -28.46 18.70
N LYS A 47 0.21 -28.75 18.16
CA LYS A 47 0.06 -29.63 16.98
C LYS A 47 0.66 -28.98 15.72
N ILE A 48 0.61 -27.65 15.62
CA ILE A 48 1.16 -26.90 14.49
C ILE A 48 2.56 -26.40 14.87
N LYS A 49 3.61 -27.09 14.38
CA LYS A 49 5.01 -26.79 14.71
C LYS A 49 5.42 -25.34 14.42
N ASN A 50 4.87 -24.71 13.37
CA ASN A 50 5.24 -23.36 12.97
C ASN A 50 4.65 -22.24 13.85
N LEU A 51 3.72 -22.57 14.76
CA LEU A 51 2.96 -21.63 15.60
C LEU A 51 3.28 -21.74 17.10
N LYS A 52 4.26 -22.54 17.52
CA LYS A 52 4.57 -22.78 18.95
C LYS A 52 5.11 -21.55 19.68
N ASP A 53 5.82 -20.67 18.99
CA ASP A 53 6.62 -19.59 19.60
C ASP A 53 5.89 -18.24 19.74
N PHE A 54 4.55 -18.23 19.84
CA PHE A 54 3.83 -16.96 19.99
C PHE A 54 3.95 -16.42 21.42
N SER A 55 4.37 -15.15 21.53
CA SER A 55 4.49 -14.45 22.79
C SER A 55 3.12 -14.28 23.46
N ARG A 56 3.07 -14.46 24.77
CA ARG A 56 1.84 -14.26 25.57
C ARG A 56 1.53 -12.77 25.77
N ASP A 57 2.57 -11.96 25.87
CA ASP A 57 2.47 -10.53 26.13
C ASP A 57 2.50 -9.72 24.82
N ASN A 58 3.57 -8.95 24.60
CA ASN A 58 3.77 -8.15 23.41
C ASN A 58 4.25 -9.01 22.23
N PHE A 59 3.75 -8.68 21.04
CA PHE A 59 4.22 -9.30 19.80
C PHE A 59 5.67 -8.91 19.52
N THR A 60 6.50 -9.91 19.28
CA THR A 60 7.90 -9.84 18.91
C THR A 60 8.07 -9.55 17.42
N TYR A 61 9.25 -9.04 17.06
CA TYR A 61 9.62 -8.85 15.65
C TYR A 61 9.46 -10.12 14.81
N LYS A 62 9.82 -11.29 15.36
CA LYS A 62 9.71 -12.58 14.64
C LYS A 62 8.26 -12.91 14.28
N GLU A 63 7.31 -12.60 15.16
CA GLU A 63 5.88 -12.79 14.89
C GLU A 63 5.37 -11.82 13.81
N TYR A 64 5.80 -10.55 13.84
CA TYR A 64 5.52 -9.59 12.78
C TYR A 64 6.11 -10.04 11.43
N GLU A 65 7.33 -10.58 11.43
CA GLU A 65 7.97 -11.09 10.21
C GLU A 65 7.20 -12.29 9.65
N LYS A 66 6.86 -13.28 10.49
CA LYS A 66 6.03 -14.44 10.07
C LYS A 66 4.69 -13.98 9.48
N THR A 67 4.04 -12.99 10.09
CA THR A 67 2.77 -12.43 9.61
C THR A 67 2.93 -11.69 8.28
N THR A 68 4.02 -10.94 8.13
CA THR A 68 4.37 -10.25 6.88
C THR A 68 4.60 -11.26 5.77
N GLN A 69 5.38 -12.30 6.03
CA GLN A 69 5.63 -13.40 5.11
C GLN A 69 4.35 -14.11 4.69
N LEU A 70 3.43 -14.36 5.63
CA LEU A 70 2.12 -14.94 5.31
C LEU A 70 1.29 -14.05 4.37
N LEU A 71 1.21 -12.76 4.66
CA LEU A 71 0.51 -11.78 3.81
C LEU A 71 1.11 -11.71 2.40
N VAL A 72 2.44 -11.71 2.32
CA VAL A 72 3.16 -11.73 1.05
C VAL A 72 2.82 -13.02 0.29
N ARG A 73 2.88 -14.19 0.94
CA ARG A 73 2.52 -15.48 0.31
C ARG A 73 1.11 -15.48 -0.23
N MET A 74 0.14 -14.95 0.53
CA MET A 74 -1.24 -14.81 0.06
C MET A 74 -1.33 -13.93 -1.19
N ALA A 75 -0.64 -12.79 -1.20
CA ALA A 75 -0.61 -11.90 -2.37
C ALA A 75 0.12 -12.51 -3.59
N GLN A 76 1.03 -13.45 -3.35
CA GLN A 76 1.82 -14.14 -4.37
C GLN A 76 1.14 -15.39 -4.93
N SER A 77 0.01 -15.82 -4.37
CA SER A 77 -0.74 -17.00 -4.84
C SER A 77 -1.15 -16.93 -6.31
N SER A 78 -1.36 -15.73 -6.85
CA SER A 78 -1.80 -15.47 -8.22
C SER A 78 -0.65 -15.08 -9.18
N ILE A 79 0.59 -15.40 -8.84
CA ILE A 79 1.75 -15.15 -9.70
C ILE A 79 1.82 -16.20 -10.80
N THR A 80 1.94 -15.71 -12.04
CA THR A 80 2.06 -16.56 -13.24
C THR A 80 3.51 -16.85 -13.59
N GLN A 81 3.74 -17.95 -14.31
CA GLN A 81 5.07 -18.33 -14.81
C GLN A 81 5.71 -17.23 -15.69
N LYS A 82 4.91 -16.57 -16.53
CA LYS A 82 5.35 -15.43 -17.36
C LYS A 82 5.87 -14.26 -16.50
N GLU A 83 5.22 -13.95 -15.39
CA GLU A 83 5.67 -12.90 -14.46
C GLU A 83 6.98 -13.30 -13.76
N ILE A 84 7.15 -14.57 -13.41
CA ILE A 84 8.37 -15.10 -12.79
C ILE A 84 9.57 -14.92 -13.72
N GLU A 85 9.43 -15.29 -14.99
CA GLU A 85 10.49 -15.18 -15.99
C GLU A 85 10.79 -13.73 -16.33
N HIS A 86 9.76 -12.93 -16.60
CA HIS A 86 9.92 -11.53 -16.99
C HIS A 86 10.61 -10.69 -15.91
N TRP A 87 10.31 -10.92 -14.63
CA TRP A 87 10.90 -10.19 -13.51
C TRP A 87 12.09 -10.90 -12.85
N GLY A 88 12.50 -12.06 -13.34
CA GLY A 88 13.62 -12.84 -12.78
C GLY A 88 13.39 -13.24 -11.31
N LEU A 89 12.17 -13.64 -10.97
CA LEU A 89 11.81 -13.95 -9.58
C LEU A 89 12.47 -15.26 -9.12
N ARG A 90 12.82 -15.31 -7.84
CA ARG A 90 13.34 -16.51 -7.17
C ARG A 90 12.64 -16.73 -5.85
N LYS A 91 12.39 -17.99 -5.52
CA LYS A 91 11.85 -18.38 -4.21
C LYS A 91 12.96 -18.37 -3.17
N ASP A 92 12.64 -17.82 -2.01
CA ASP A 92 13.42 -17.94 -0.78
C ASP A 92 13.17 -19.30 -0.10
N GLN A 93 13.91 -19.62 0.96
CA GLN A 93 13.76 -20.81 1.81
C GLN A 93 12.33 -20.96 2.35
N ASN A 94 11.65 -19.83 2.57
CA ASN A 94 10.26 -19.78 3.00
C ASN A 94 9.24 -19.88 1.85
N GLY A 95 9.66 -20.21 0.62
CA GLY A 95 8.79 -20.35 -0.55
C GLY A 95 8.20 -19.03 -1.07
N ILE A 96 8.77 -17.89 -0.68
CA ILE A 96 8.32 -16.54 -1.04
C ILE A 96 9.10 -16.04 -2.25
N TRP A 97 8.40 -15.48 -3.22
CA TRP A 97 9.02 -14.86 -4.39
C TRP A 97 9.69 -13.53 -4.04
N ARG A 98 10.99 -13.42 -4.31
CA ARG A 98 11.78 -12.20 -4.15
C ARG A 98 12.29 -11.73 -5.51
N CYS A 99 12.45 -10.41 -5.65
CA CYS A 99 12.98 -9.81 -6.86
C CYS A 99 14.51 -9.75 -6.77
N VAL A 100 15.17 -10.70 -7.44
CA VAL A 100 16.62 -10.84 -7.39
C VAL A 100 17.22 -10.10 -8.58
N GLY A 101 17.50 -8.80 -8.37
CA GLY A 101 18.02 -7.92 -9.41
C GLY A 101 19.45 -8.28 -9.85
N ARG A 102 20.08 -7.37 -10.61
CA ARG A 102 21.44 -7.54 -11.13
C ARG A 102 22.51 -7.69 -10.04
N LEU A 103 22.24 -7.21 -8.83
CA LEU A 103 23.16 -7.22 -7.68
C LEU A 103 23.59 -8.62 -7.25
N ARG A 104 22.76 -9.66 -7.46
CA ARG A 104 23.10 -11.02 -7.02
C ARG A 104 24.37 -11.56 -7.69
N ARG A 105 24.62 -11.23 -8.96
CA ARG A 105 25.82 -11.68 -9.67
C ARG A 105 27.09 -11.07 -9.06
N MET A 106 26.99 -9.87 -8.53
CA MET A 106 28.12 -9.14 -7.92
C MET A 106 28.27 -9.44 -6.43
N MET A 107 27.17 -9.77 -5.75
CA MET A 107 27.14 -10.01 -4.31
C MET A 107 26.25 -11.22 -3.99
N PRO A 108 26.76 -12.44 -4.21
CA PRO A 108 26.01 -13.68 -3.96
C PRO A 108 25.66 -13.89 -2.49
N GLN A 109 26.39 -13.25 -1.56
CA GLN A 109 26.12 -13.28 -0.13
C GLN A 109 24.88 -12.50 0.30
N ILE A 110 24.33 -11.63 -0.56
CA ILE A 110 23.08 -10.92 -0.26
C ILE A 110 21.93 -11.88 -0.52
N GLU A 111 21.22 -12.25 0.55
CA GLU A 111 20.02 -13.08 0.46
C GLU A 111 18.73 -12.28 0.69
N ASP A 112 18.81 -11.14 1.37
CA ASP A 112 17.65 -10.31 1.72
C ASP A 112 17.20 -9.38 0.59
N PHE A 113 16.73 -10.00 -0.50
CA PHE A 113 16.12 -9.28 -1.62
C PHE A 113 14.67 -8.89 -1.31
N PRO A 114 14.16 -7.76 -1.81
CA PRO A 114 12.80 -7.32 -1.49
C PRO A 114 11.73 -8.31 -1.98
N TYR A 115 10.67 -8.45 -1.19
CA TYR A 115 9.51 -9.28 -1.51
C TYR A 115 8.80 -8.76 -2.76
N PHE A 116 8.58 -9.62 -3.74
CA PHE A 116 7.78 -9.24 -4.92
C PHE A 116 6.31 -9.13 -4.51
N ILE A 117 5.68 -7.99 -4.85
CA ILE A 117 4.28 -7.73 -4.57
C ILE A 117 3.58 -7.30 -5.86
N LYS A 118 2.54 -8.05 -6.24
CA LYS A 118 1.66 -7.70 -7.34
C LYS A 118 0.81 -6.49 -6.97
N LYS A 119 0.45 -5.70 -7.98
CA LYS A 119 -0.46 -4.56 -7.81
C LYS A 119 -1.81 -5.08 -7.32
N GLY A 120 -2.41 -4.39 -6.35
CA GLY A 120 -3.65 -4.83 -5.69
C GLY A 120 -3.76 -4.21 -4.30
N LYS A 121 -4.72 -4.69 -3.51
CA LYS A 121 -5.04 -4.05 -2.22
C LYS A 121 -3.87 -4.06 -1.24
N LEU A 122 -3.16 -5.18 -1.10
CA LEU A 122 -2.01 -5.24 -0.20
C LEU A 122 -0.94 -4.22 -0.58
N ALA A 123 -0.67 -4.07 -1.88
CA ALA A 123 0.26 -3.07 -2.40
C ALA A 123 -0.19 -1.64 -2.05
N GLU A 124 -1.49 -1.33 -2.16
CA GLU A 124 -2.03 -0.02 -1.74
C GLU A 124 -1.81 0.23 -0.25
N LEU A 125 -2.08 -0.76 0.60
CA LEU A 125 -1.89 -0.64 2.05
C LEU A 125 -0.41 -0.44 2.42
N ILE A 126 0.50 -1.14 1.73
CA ILE A 126 1.95 -0.96 1.88
C ILE A 126 2.34 0.47 1.49
N VAL A 127 1.93 0.92 0.31
CA VAL A 127 2.24 2.29 -0.16
C VAL A 127 1.71 3.34 0.81
N LYS A 128 0.47 3.18 1.29
CA LYS A 128 -0.15 4.06 2.29
C LYS A 128 0.68 4.12 3.57
N TYR A 129 1.03 2.96 4.12
CA TYR A 129 1.79 2.86 5.36
C TYR A 129 3.14 3.57 5.26
N TYR A 130 3.93 3.30 4.21
CA TYR A 130 5.22 3.96 4.05
C TYR A 130 5.09 5.46 3.80
N HIS A 131 4.03 5.90 3.11
CA HIS A 131 3.78 7.32 2.87
C HIS A 131 3.42 8.08 4.15
N GLU A 132 2.48 7.53 4.94
CA GLU A 132 2.04 8.12 6.22
C GLU A 132 3.17 8.10 7.27
N ASN A 133 3.91 6.99 7.40
CA ASN A 133 5.08 6.90 8.30
C ASN A 133 6.26 7.79 7.86
N SER A 134 6.27 8.24 6.60
CA SER A 134 7.26 9.19 6.10
C SER A 134 6.73 10.64 6.11
N PHE A 135 5.74 10.94 6.97
CA PHE A 135 5.14 12.27 7.10
C PHE A 135 4.69 12.86 5.77
N HIS A 136 4.01 12.05 4.96
CA HIS A 136 3.49 12.45 3.64
C HIS A 136 4.58 12.89 2.65
N ALA A 137 5.80 12.35 2.78
CA ALA A 137 6.90 12.64 1.87
C ALA A 137 6.58 12.34 0.39
N SER A 138 7.45 12.86 -0.48
CA SER A 138 7.34 12.73 -1.93
C SER A 138 7.24 11.28 -2.40
N VAL A 139 6.62 11.09 -3.57
CA VAL A 139 6.53 9.78 -4.26
C VAL A 139 7.89 9.08 -4.33
N HIS A 140 8.96 9.83 -4.60
CA HIS A 140 10.31 9.27 -4.69
C HIS A 140 10.79 8.73 -3.35
N TYR A 141 10.62 9.50 -2.27
CA TYR A 141 11.05 9.09 -0.93
C TYR A 141 10.28 7.85 -0.45
N THR A 142 8.96 7.87 -0.55
CA THR A 142 8.11 6.72 -0.22
C THR A 142 8.54 5.48 -1.00
N TRP A 143 8.78 5.64 -2.31
CA TRP A 143 9.21 4.55 -3.18
C TRP A 143 10.57 3.97 -2.77
N THR A 144 11.56 4.81 -2.49
CA THR A 144 12.91 4.38 -2.04
C THR A 144 12.84 3.65 -0.70
N LYS A 145 12.09 4.18 0.28
CA LYS A 145 11.94 3.54 1.59
C LYS A 145 11.23 2.20 1.50
N MET A 146 10.17 2.12 0.70
CA MET A 146 9.42 0.89 0.46
C MET A 146 10.27 -0.16 -0.28
N ARG A 147 11.08 0.25 -1.28
CA ARG A 147 11.89 -0.67 -2.10
C ARG A 147 12.89 -1.49 -1.28
N GLN A 148 13.31 -1.01 -0.11
CA GLN A 148 14.20 -1.75 0.80
C GLN A 148 13.61 -3.11 1.21
N ARG A 149 12.27 -3.23 1.25
CA ARG A 149 11.59 -4.46 1.69
C ARG A 149 10.62 -5.04 0.66
N TYR A 150 10.01 -4.21 -0.18
CA TYR A 150 8.99 -4.63 -1.14
C TYR A 150 9.29 -4.11 -2.55
N TRP A 151 9.14 -4.98 -3.53
CA TRP A 151 9.29 -4.65 -4.93
C TRP A 151 7.95 -4.77 -5.65
N ILE A 152 7.47 -3.65 -6.19
CA ILE A 152 6.21 -3.58 -6.96
C ILE A 152 6.57 -3.25 -8.43
N PRO A 153 6.03 -4.01 -9.42
CA PRO A 153 6.21 -3.70 -10.83
C PRO A 153 5.82 -2.26 -11.17
N HIS A 154 6.67 -1.53 -11.88
CA HIS A 154 6.48 -0.11 -12.19
C HIS A 154 6.19 0.75 -10.93
N GLY A 155 6.86 0.43 -9.81
CA GLY A 155 6.55 0.95 -8.47
C GLY A 155 6.39 2.46 -8.39
N ARG A 156 7.28 3.27 -8.98
CA ARG A 156 7.19 4.73 -8.94
C ARG A 156 5.89 5.26 -9.58
N ALA A 157 5.56 4.78 -10.78
CA ALA A 157 4.33 5.17 -11.48
C ALA A 157 3.08 4.69 -10.73
N TYR A 158 3.13 3.47 -10.19
CA TYR A 158 2.07 2.91 -9.37
C TYR A 158 1.83 3.74 -8.09
N ILE A 159 2.88 4.07 -7.34
CA ILE A 159 2.80 4.89 -6.13
C ILE A 159 2.20 6.26 -6.44
N LYS A 160 2.68 6.94 -7.50
CA LYS A 160 2.11 8.22 -7.94
C LYS A 160 0.61 8.13 -8.19
N LYS A 161 0.16 7.08 -8.88
CA LYS A 161 -1.26 6.83 -9.18
C LYS A 161 -2.06 6.56 -7.90
N ILE A 162 -1.55 5.72 -7.01
CA ILE A 162 -2.24 5.32 -5.78
C ILE A 162 -2.35 6.50 -4.81
N LEU A 163 -1.26 7.23 -4.53
CA LEU A 163 -1.26 8.31 -3.55
C LEU A 163 -2.27 9.42 -3.88
N ARG A 164 -2.44 9.77 -5.17
CA ARG A 164 -3.48 10.70 -5.63
C ARG A 164 -4.91 10.26 -5.25
N LYS A 165 -5.15 8.95 -5.14
CA LYS A 165 -6.46 8.38 -4.79
C LYS A 165 -6.65 8.23 -3.28
N ILE A 166 -5.63 7.74 -2.58
CA ILE A 166 -5.77 7.31 -1.18
C ILE A 166 -5.38 8.37 -0.16
N CYS A 167 -4.54 9.34 -0.52
CA CYS A 167 -4.11 10.40 0.39
C CYS A 167 -4.81 11.71 0.03
N ARG A 168 -5.94 11.99 0.69
CA ARG A 168 -6.71 13.22 0.47
C ARG A 168 -5.91 14.47 0.82
N GLY A 169 -5.12 14.43 1.90
CA GLY A 169 -4.22 15.53 2.28
C GLY A 169 -3.33 15.93 1.12
N CYS A 170 -2.48 15.01 0.64
CA CYS A 170 -1.60 15.27 -0.50
C CYS A 170 -2.34 15.60 -1.80
N ALA A 171 -3.53 15.03 -2.02
CA ALA A 171 -4.34 15.41 -3.16
C ALA A 171 -4.72 16.89 -3.08
N MET A 172 -5.26 17.35 -1.95
CA MET A 172 -5.64 18.75 -1.73
C MET A 172 -4.45 19.71 -1.87
N TRP A 173 -3.28 19.35 -1.33
CA TRP A 173 -2.06 20.17 -1.43
C TRP A 173 -1.58 20.40 -2.87
N VAL A 174 -1.94 19.51 -3.80
CA VAL A 174 -1.49 19.54 -5.21
C VAL A 174 -2.60 19.98 -6.17
N VAL A 175 -3.84 20.15 -5.68
CA VAL A 175 -4.95 20.60 -6.52
C VAL A 175 -4.68 22.02 -7.02
N THR A 176 -4.81 22.21 -8.33
CA THR A 176 -4.83 23.54 -8.94
C THR A 176 -6.14 24.22 -8.55
N PRO A 177 -6.10 25.47 -8.03
CA PRO A 177 -7.31 26.24 -7.80
C PRO A 177 -8.18 26.28 -9.05
N PHE A 178 -9.49 26.27 -8.85
CA PHE A 178 -10.43 26.54 -9.94
C PHE A 178 -10.14 27.93 -10.49
N GLU A 179 -10.08 28.07 -11.82
CA GLU A 179 -9.98 29.38 -12.45
C GLU A 179 -11.18 30.22 -12.01
N GLN A 180 -10.91 31.40 -11.45
CA GLN A 180 -12.00 32.29 -11.07
C GLN A 180 -12.77 32.63 -12.35
N PRO A 181 -14.12 32.55 -12.34
CA PRO A 181 -14.89 33.04 -13.46
C PRO A 181 -14.63 34.54 -13.62
N ASP A 182 -14.89 35.06 -14.82
CA ASP A 182 -14.82 36.50 -15.04
C ASP A 182 -15.67 37.24 -14.01
N PHE A 183 -15.11 38.28 -13.42
CA PHE A 183 -15.84 39.11 -12.47
C PHE A 183 -17.05 39.71 -13.19
N PRO A 184 -18.26 39.64 -12.59
CA PRO A 184 -19.41 40.32 -13.17
C PRO A 184 -19.12 41.83 -13.25
N PRO A 185 -19.71 42.53 -14.24
CA PRO A 185 -19.58 43.98 -14.32
C PRO A 185 -20.04 44.63 -13.01
N TYR A 186 -19.36 45.70 -12.59
CA TYR A 186 -19.74 46.42 -11.39
C TYR A 186 -21.19 46.93 -11.50
N PRO A 187 -21.99 46.88 -10.42
CA PRO A 187 -23.33 47.47 -10.42
C PRO A 187 -23.26 48.95 -10.79
N THR A 188 -24.24 49.42 -11.58
CA THR A 188 -24.32 50.82 -12.05
C THR A 188 -24.18 51.82 -10.89
N ALA A 189 -24.81 51.52 -9.74
CA ALA A 189 -24.73 52.35 -8.54
C ALA A 189 -23.30 52.53 -7.97
N ARG A 190 -22.34 51.66 -8.32
CA ARG A 190 -20.93 51.76 -7.89
C ARG A 190 -20.07 52.59 -8.85
N ILE A 191 -20.50 52.73 -10.10
CA ILE A 191 -19.73 53.40 -11.17
C ILE A 191 -20.32 54.75 -11.60
N THR A 192 -21.59 55.01 -11.28
CA THR A 192 -22.22 56.30 -11.54
C THR A 192 -21.66 57.35 -10.57
N ALA A 193 -21.08 58.43 -11.11
CA ALA A 193 -20.65 59.57 -10.31
C ALA A 193 -21.88 60.30 -9.74
N THR A 194 -21.93 60.43 -8.42
CA THR A 194 -22.98 61.15 -7.70
C THR A 194 -22.38 62.23 -6.82
N ARG A 195 -23.22 63.14 -6.32
CA ARG A 195 -22.78 64.14 -5.35
C ARG A 195 -22.32 63.46 -4.05
N PRO A 196 -21.42 64.09 -3.28
CA PRO A 196 -21.06 63.60 -1.96
C PRO A 196 -22.31 63.31 -1.11
N PHE A 197 -22.34 62.17 -0.43
CA PHE A 197 -23.43 61.70 0.44
C PHE A 197 -24.76 61.33 -0.26
N GLU A 198 -24.83 61.35 -1.59
CA GLU A 198 -26.04 60.98 -2.35
C GLU A 198 -26.33 59.47 -2.30
N ILE A 199 -25.29 58.63 -2.30
CA ILE A 199 -25.39 57.17 -2.12
C ILE A 199 -24.44 56.77 -0.98
N THR A 200 -24.99 56.16 0.07
CA THR A 200 -24.22 55.66 1.22
C THR A 200 -24.38 54.14 1.35
N GLY A 201 -23.26 53.44 1.49
CA GLY A 201 -23.24 52.02 1.82
C GLY A 201 -23.20 51.85 3.34
N VAL A 202 -24.18 51.15 3.90
CA VAL A 202 -24.18 50.77 5.32
C VAL A 202 -23.95 49.26 5.39
N ASP A 203 -22.94 48.85 6.15
CA ASP A 203 -22.71 47.44 6.46
C ASP A 203 -22.74 47.26 7.98
N LEU A 204 -23.40 46.19 8.44
CA LEU A 204 -23.47 45.85 9.84
C LEU A 204 -22.43 44.76 10.11
N PHE A 205 -21.38 45.12 10.84
CA PHE A 205 -20.41 44.13 11.30
C PHE A 205 -21.04 43.24 12.39
N GLY A 206 -20.69 41.96 12.40
CA GLY A 206 -21.30 40.91 13.24
C GLY A 206 -21.09 41.07 14.77
N GLN A 207 -21.68 40.11 15.51
CA GLN A 207 -22.08 40.12 16.94
C GLN A 207 -21.26 40.98 17.93
N LEU A 208 -22.01 41.72 18.76
CA LEU A 208 -21.56 42.42 19.98
C LEU A 208 -21.17 41.44 21.10
#